data_AF-A0A2E7SB76-F1
#
_entry.id   AF-A0A2E7SB76-F1
#
_cell.length_a   1.000
_cell.length_b   1.000
_cell.length_c   1.000
_cell.angle_alpha   90.00
_cell.angle_beta   90.00
_cell.angle_gamma   90.00
#
_symmetry.space_group_name_H-M   'P 1'
#
loop_
_entity.id
_entity.type
_entity.pdbx_description
1 polymer ?
#
loop_
_entity_poly.entity_id
_entity_poly.type
_entity_poly.pdbx_seq_one_letter_code
_entity_poly.pdbx_strand_id
1 'polypeptide(L)'
;MSGIMMMLAGGAAPREPYTVEYLVLAGGASGGKSLNTANGGGGAGGHLEASETFTPDASYTVTIGAGGAAHPWAVQGQGNSGSNSILGTVSSGTATGGGGGGNGFSSTLSGLAGGSGGGSGGTAYGSSNPGGSGTSGQGNDGGLGFVSSAYVMGGGGGGAGAAGLNGGFYPSAPPYYVPQAGAGGGGKDWQSLGTTRAGGGGGAMAYYNAPFGGPPNSYSTQGAGGSGGGTAGAANWNGSASPANSGGGAGALSGPSSNVAGNGGSGVVILRYSGTQQGTGGTVTSAGGYTYHTFNSSGTYVA
;
A
#
# COMPACT_ATOMS: atom_id res chain seq x y z
N MET A 1 42.19 22.67 -58.97
CA MET A 1 40.79 22.29 -58.67
C MET A 1 40.79 21.73 -57.26
N SER A 2 40.38 22.53 -56.29
CA SER A 2 40.32 22.13 -54.88
C SER A 2 39.06 21.30 -54.69
N GLY A 3 39.23 20.04 -54.30
CA GLY A 3 38.12 19.12 -54.05
C GLY A 3 37.40 19.52 -52.77
N ILE A 4 36.15 19.94 -52.92
CA ILE A 4 35.20 20.05 -51.81
C ILE A 4 34.96 18.64 -51.29
N MET A 5 35.53 18.34 -50.13
CA MET A 5 35.17 17.19 -49.32
C MET A 5 33.88 17.55 -48.58
N MET A 6 32.75 17.15 -49.15
CA MET A 6 31.46 17.15 -48.47
C MET A 6 31.58 16.24 -47.24
N MET A 7 31.66 16.82 -46.05
CA MET A 7 31.39 16.11 -44.81
C MET A 7 29.90 15.76 -44.81
N LEU A 8 29.58 14.50 -45.12
CA LEU A 8 28.27 13.94 -44.87
C LEU A 8 28.10 13.93 -43.35
N ALA A 9 27.26 14.84 -42.83
CA ALA A 9 26.85 14.80 -41.44
C ALA A 9 26.13 13.47 -41.22
N GLY A 10 26.80 12.51 -40.57
CA GLY A 10 26.22 11.24 -40.17
C GLY A 10 25.16 11.49 -39.12
N GLY A 11 23.91 11.71 -39.55
CA GLY A 11 22.76 11.64 -38.66
C GLY A 11 22.74 10.26 -38.00
N ALA A 12 22.66 10.21 -36.68
CA ALA A 12 22.46 8.96 -35.96
C ALA A 12 21.25 8.23 -36.57
N ALA A 13 21.39 6.93 -36.83
CA ALA A 13 20.27 6.13 -37.33
C ALA A 13 19.06 6.32 -36.42
N PRO A 14 17.83 6.44 -36.97
CA PRO A 14 16.63 6.54 -36.16
C PRO A 14 16.56 5.34 -35.22
N ARG A 15 16.24 5.61 -33.94
CA ARG A 15 16.09 4.55 -32.95
C ARG A 15 14.80 3.81 -33.25
N GLU A 16 14.80 2.49 -33.05
CA GLU A 16 13.63 1.65 -33.28
C GLU A 16 12.73 1.58 -32.03
N PRO A 17 11.41 1.39 -32.18
CA PRO A 17 10.52 1.09 -31.06
C PRO A 17 10.96 -0.14 -30.28
N TYR A 18 10.74 -0.10 -28.96
CA TYR A 18 11.17 -1.15 -28.06
C TYR A 18 10.11 -1.44 -27.00
N THR A 19 10.05 -2.70 -26.55
CA THR A 19 9.10 -3.14 -25.53
C THR A 19 9.60 -2.74 -24.14
N VAL A 20 8.72 -2.11 -23.38
CA VAL A 20 8.94 -1.74 -21.98
C VAL A 20 7.97 -2.52 -21.10
N GLU A 21 8.49 -3.22 -20.11
CA GLU A 21 7.72 -3.76 -19.00
C GLU A 21 7.72 -2.75 -17.87
N TYR A 22 6.59 -2.58 -17.19
CA TYR A 22 6.49 -1.59 -16.13
C TYR A 22 5.66 -2.06 -14.95
N LEU A 23 6.03 -1.51 -13.79
CA LEU A 23 5.25 -1.50 -12.57
C LEU A 23 4.74 -0.09 -12.31
N VAL A 24 3.43 0.07 -12.19
CA VAL A 24 2.81 1.27 -11.61
C VAL A 24 2.27 0.87 -10.24
N LEU A 25 2.86 1.43 -9.19
CA LEU A 25 2.42 1.22 -7.81
C LEU A 25 1.83 2.50 -7.25
N ALA A 26 0.58 2.45 -6.81
CA ALA A 26 -0.11 3.59 -6.19
C ALA A 26 0.33 3.82 -4.73
N GLY A 27 -0.09 4.95 -4.13
CA GLY A 27 0.08 5.17 -2.71
C GLY A 27 -0.81 4.26 -1.87
N GLY A 28 -0.29 3.78 -0.74
CA GLY A 28 -1.06 3.03 0.26
C GLY A 28 -1.89 3.95 1.16
N ALA A 29 -2.86 3.39 1.88
CA ALA A 29 -3.75 4.14 2.75
C ALA A 29 -3.27 4.23 4.20
N SER A 30 -3.86 5.14 4.96
CA SER A 30 -3.73 5.13 6.43
C SER A 30 -4.70 4.12 7.08
N GLY A 31 -4.36 3.67 8.29
CA GLY A 31 -5.25 2.88 9.12
C GLY A 31 -6.39 3.70 9.73
N GLY A 32 -7.45 3.03 10.15
CA GLY A 32 -8.56 3.66 10.85
C GLY A 32 -8.16 4.21 12.22
N LYS A 33 -8.93 5.19 12.70
CA LYS A 33 -8.72 5.83 14.01
C LYS A 33 -10.04 6.05 14.74
N SER A 34 -10.12 5.53 15.96
CA SER A 34 -11.09 5.91 16.99
C SER A 34 -10.52 5.65 18.37
N LEU A 35 -11.15 6.27 19.37
CA LEU A 35 -10.75 6.15 20.76
C LEU A 35 -11.25 4.83 21.34
N ASN A 36 -10.36 4.09 21.99
CA ASN A 36 -10.72 2.92 22.81
C ASN A 36 -11.51 1.81 22.07
N THR A 37 -11.34 1.70 20.75
CA THR A 37 -11.94 0.62 19.95
C THR A 37 -10.92 0.01 19.00
N ALA A 38 -11.31 -1.08 18.36
CA ALA A 38 -10.50 -1.73 17.35
C ALA A 38 -10.72 -1.12 15.96
N ASN A 39 -9.63 -0.74 15.31
CA ASN A 39 -9.65 -0.11 13.98
C ASN A 39 -9.02 -1.03 12.94
N GLY A 40 -9.46 -0.90 11.70
CA GLY A 40 -8.94 -1.68 10.58
C GLY A 40 -7.65 -1.09 10.00
N GLY A 41 -6.76 -1.95 9.51
CA GLY A 41 -5.52 -1.53 8.85
C GLY A 41 -5.78 -0.91 7.47
N GLY A 42 -4.91 -0.01 7.02
CA GLY A 42 -4.98 0.57 5.67
C GLY A 42 -4.57 -0.44 4.60
N GLY A 43 -5.25 -0.41 3.46
CA GLY A 43 -4.89 -1.20 2.29
C GLY A 43 -3.65 -0.64 1.58
N ALA A 44 -2.88 -1.53 0.96
CA ALA A 44 -1.81 -1.12 0.06
C ALA A 44 -2.33 -0.43 -1.21
N GLY A 45 -1.48 0.34 -1.87
CA GLY A 45 -1.74 0.84 -3.22
C GLY A 45 -1.85 -0.30 -4.23
N GLY A 46 -2.53 -0.03 -5.35
CA GLY A 46 -2.65 -0.97 -6.45
C GLY A 46 -1.28 -1.26 -7.07
N HIS A 47 -0.98 -2.55 -7.27
CA HIS A 47 0.23 -3.05 -7.89
C HIS A 47 -0.11 -3.49 -9.32
N LEU A 48 0.11 -2.60 -10.28
CA LEU A 48 -0.22 -2.83 -11.68
C LEU A 48 1.05 -3.18 -12.48
N GLU A 49 1.03 -4.34 -13.13
CA GLU A 49 2.12 -4.82 -13.98
C GLU A 49 1.60 -4.95 -15.41
N ALA A 50 2.34 -4.39 -16.38
CA ALA A 50 2.01 -4.52 -17.80
C ALA A 50 3.25 -4.28 -18.68
N SER A 51 3.07 -4.44 -19.98
CA SER A 51 4.10 -4.13 -20.98
C SER A 51 3.50 -3.45 -22.20
N GLU A 52 4.28 -2.57 -22.84
CA GLU A 52 3.86 -1.83 -24.02
C GLU A 52 5.08 -1.44 -24.90
N THR A 53 4.84 -1.21 -26.19
CA THR A 53 5.89 -0.76 -27.11
C THR A 53 5.99 0.76 -27.06
N PHE A 54 7.17 1.28 -26.77
CA PHE A 54 7.41 2.70 -26.69
C PHE A 54 8.05 3.20 -27.99
N THR A 55 7.48 4.27 -28.54
CA THR A 55 8.08 5.01 -29.66
C THR A 55 9.23 5.88 -29.16
N PRO A 56 10.41 5.85 -29.81
CA PRO A 56 11.53 6.71 -29.48
C PRO A 56 11.18 8.19 -29.49
N ASP A 57 11.77 8.94 -28.56
CA ASP A 57 11.61 10.38 -28.35
C ASP A 57 10.19 10.81 -27.91
N ALA A 58 9.26 9.86 -27.77
CA ALA A 58 7.95 10.11 -27.18
C ALA A 58 8.06 10.34 -25.67
N SER A 59 7.22 11.24 -25.15
CA SER A 59 7.19 11.59 -23.72
C SER A 59 6.01 10.93 -23.02
N TYR A 60 6.30 10.27 -21.90
CA TYR A 60 5.33 9.58 -21.05
C TYR A 60 5.36 10.26 -19.68
N THR A 61 4.22 10.85 -19.29
CA THR A 61 4.11 11.53 -17.99
C THR A 61 4.03 10.49 -16.88
N VAL A 62 4.82 10.67 -15.83
CA VAL A 62 4.83 9.80 -14.65
C VAL A 62 4.30 10.58 -13.45
N THR A 63 3.20 10.12 -12.87
CA THR A 63 2.63 10.65 -11.63
C THR A 63 2.78 9.63 -10.51
N ILE A 64 3.41 10.04 -9.41
CA ILE A 64 3.53 9.20 -8.21
C ILE A 64 2.47 9.59 -7.20
N GLY A 65 1.61 8.63 -6.87
CA GLY A 65 0.59 8.78 -5.85
C GLY A 65 1.18 8.93 -4.46
N ALA A 66 0.74 9.95 -3.73
CA ALA A 66 1.03 10.09 -2.31
C ALA A 66 0.31 9.00 -1.49
N GLY A 67 0.91 8.63 -0.35
CA GLY A 67 0.22 7.80 0.64
C GLY A 67 -0.90 8.57 1.34
N GLY A 68 -1.89 7.84 1.83
CA GLY A 68 -3.00 8.40 2.61
C GLY A 68 -2.50 8.99 3.92
N ALA A 69 -2.80 10.27 4.17
CA ALA A 69 -2.41 10.95 5.39
C ALA A 69 -3.17 10.39 6.60
N ALA A 70 -2.50 10.29 7.74
CA ALA A 70 -3.16 9.98 9.00
C ALA A 70 -4.09 11.11 9.45
N HIS A 71 -5.13 10.75 10.20
CA HIS A 71 -6.00 11.75 10.81
C HIS A 71 -5.26 12.57 11.87
N PRO A 72 -5.39 13.91 11.87
CA PRO A 72 -4.87 14.77 12.93
C PRO A 72 -5.46 14.44 14.29
N TRP A 73 -4.93 15.10 15.33
CA TRP A 73 -5.35 14.90 16.72
C TRP A 73 -6.86 15.19 16.88
N ALA A 74 -7.52 14.48 17.79
CA ALA A 74 -8.97 14.56 18.06
C ALA A 74 -9.97 14.17 16.94
N VAL A 75 -9.52 13.93 15.69
CA VAL A 75 -10.42 13.46 14.61
C VAL A 75 -10.61 11.94 14.69
N GLN A 76 -11.84 11.44 14.61
CA GLN A 76 -12.14 10.01 14.49
C GLN A 76 -12.69 9.73 13.11
N GLY A 77 -12.28 8.63 12.48
CA GLY A 77 -12.77 8.28 11.16
C GLY A 77 -12.08 7.07 10.56
N GLN A 78 -12.58 6.66 9.40
CA GLN A 78 -11.87 5.74 8.52
C GLN A 78 -10.53 6.36 8.11
N GLY A 79 -9.55 5.52 7.82
CA GLY A 79 -8.29 5.96 7.24
C GLY A 79 -8.55 6.71 5.92
N ASN A 80 -7.66 7.64 5.60
CA ASN A 80 -7.65 8.28 4.29
C ASN A 80 -7.02 7.32 3.27
N SER A 81 -7.67 7.20 2.12
CA SER A 81 -7.17 6.44 0.98
C SER A 81 -5.86 7.03 0.43
N GLY A 82 -5.05 6.17 -0.19
CA GLY A 82 -3.89 6.62 -0.96
C GLY A 82 -4.31 7.27 -2.28
N SER A 83 -3.38 7.98 -2.91
CA SER A 83 -3.59 8.55 -4.24
C SER A 83 -3.12 7.61 -5.34
N ASN A 84 -3.71 7.74 -6.53
CA ASN A 84 -3.34 6.96 -7.71
C ASN A 84 -1.91 7.29 -8.18
N SER A 85 -1.22 6.29 -8.71
CA SER A 85 -0.04 6.49 -9.56
C SER A 85 -0.43 6.27 -11.02
N ILE A 86 0.18 7.03 -11.93
CA ILE A 86 -0.17 7.02 -13.34
C ILE A 86 1.09 7.02 -14.18
N LEU A 87 1.23 6.03 -15.06
CA LEU A 87 2.04 6.12 -16.27
C LEU A 87 1.10 6.59 -17.39
N GLY A 88 1.31 7.80 -17.89
CA GLY A 88 0.48 8.40 -18.92
C GLY A 88 0.73 7.79 -20.29
N THR A 89 -0.23 8.00 -21.20
CA THR A 89 -0.13 7.67 -22.64
C THR A 89 0.12 6.19 -22.97
N VAL A 90 -0.13 5.30 -22.01
CA VAL A 90 -0.13 3.84 -22.13
C VAL A 90 -1.53 3.27 -21.93
N SER A 91 -1.77 2.07 -22.44
CA SER A 91 -3.09 1.43 -22.41
C SER A 91 -3.52 0.99 -20.99
N SER A 92 -2.56 0.64 -20.13
CA SER A 92 -2.79 0.21 -18.74
C SER A 92 -1.92 1.02 -17.78
N GLY A 93 -2.25 2.29 -17.59
CA GLY A 93 -1.37 3.23 -16.90
C GLY A 93 -1.72 3.57 -15.45
N THR A 94 -2.94 3.28 -15.00
CA THR A 94 -3.44 3.83 -13.72
C THR A 94 -3.54 2.75 -12.65
N ALA A 95 -2.72 2.90 -11.61
CA ALA A 95 -2.85 2.13 -10.38
C ALA A 95 -3.69 2.92 -9.36
N THR A 96 -4.70 2.26 -8.79
CA THR A 96 -5.62 2.88 -7.82
C THR A 96 -4.99 2.96 -6.44
N GLY A 97 -5.12 4.09 -5.75
CA GLY A 97 -4.67 4.25 -4.36
C GLY A 97 -5.33 3.25 -3.40
N GLY A 98 -4.63 2.92 -2.32
CA GLY A 98 -5.13 1.96 -1.33
C GLY A 98 -6.37 2.46 -0.60
N GLY A 99 -7.20 1.54 -0.13
CA GLY A 99 -8.39 1.84 0.65
C GLY A 99 -8.09 2.06 2.14
N GLY A 100 -8.61 3.15 2.72
CA GLY A 100 -8.48 3.44 4.15
C GLY A 100 -9.10 2.40 5.09
N GLY A 101 -8.48 2.21 6.26
CA GLY A 101 -8.96 1.28 7.28
C GLY A 101 -10.24 1.72 7.97
N GLY A 102 -11.09 0.78 8.37
CA GLY A 102 -12.37 1.01 9.04
C GLY A 102 -12.21 1.60 10.45
N ASN A 103 -13.20 2.40 10.86
CA ASN A 103 -13.30 2.97 12.21
C ASN A 103 -14.05 2.01 13.15
N GLY A 104 -13.75 1.96 14.45
CA GLY A 104 -14.41 1.04 15.40
C GLY A 104 -15.56 1.63 16.23
N PHE A 105 -15.93 2.90 16.05
CA PHE A 105 -16.83 3.65 16.96
C PHE A 105 -18.13 4.17 16.30
N SER A 106 -18.27 4.15 14.97
CA SER A 106 -19.38 4.78 14.22
C SER A 106 -19.96 3.87 13.12
N SER A 107 -21.00 4.27 12.38
CA SER A 107 -21.58 3.53 11.25
C SER A 107 -20.62 3.28 10.06
N THR A 108 -19.40 3.82 10.10
CA THR A 108 -18.34 3.67 9.08
C THR A 108 -17.32 2.61 9.46
N LEU A 109 -17.80 1.38 9.61
CA LEU A 109 -17.03 0.25 10.14
C LEU A 109 -16.24 -0.48 9.07
N SER A 110 -16.79 -0.51 7.86
CA SER A 110 -16.14 -1.16 6.73
C SER A 110 -14.83 -0.46 6.38
N GLY A 111 -13.86 -1.24 5.91
CA GLY A 111 -12.73 -0.65 5.22
C GLY A 111 -13.17 -0.06 3.89
N LEU A 112 -12.45 0.95 3.41
CA LEU A 112 -12.70 1.52 2.09
C LEU A 112 -12.12 0.61 1.01
N ALA A 113 -12.78 0.57 -0.15
CA ALA A 113 -12.23 -0.04 -1.34
C ALA A 113 -11.04 0.77 -1.90
N GLY A 114 -10.17 0.12 -2.67
CA GLY A 114 -9.02 0.76 -3.31
C GLY A 114 -8.26 -0.19 -4.21
N GLY A 115 -7.00 0.14 -4.52
CA GLY A 115 -6.08 -0.78 -5.19
C GLY A 115 -5.98 -2.10 -4.43
N SER A 116 -5.61 -2.02 -3.15
CA SER A 116 -5.98 -3.03 -2.14
C SER A 116 -6.96 -2.44 -1.14
N GLY A 117 -7.87 -3.26 -0.61
CA GLY A 117 -8.91 -2.82 0.31
C GLY A 117 -8.43 -2.64 1.75
N GLY A 118 -9.01 -1.68 2.48
CA GLY A 118 -8.74 -1.50 3.91
C GLY A 118 -9.40 -2.59 4.76
N GLY A 119 -8.82 -2.95 5.91
CA GLY A 119 -9.48 -3.81 6.88
C GLY A 119 -10.63 -3.07 7.57
N SER A 120 -11.64 -3.77 8.10
CA SER A 120 -12.71 -3.13 8.88
C SER A 120 -12.37 -2.95 10.36
N GLY A 121 -13.04 -1.99 11.00
CA GLY A 121 -13.02 -1.84 12.45
C GLY A 121 -13.83 -2.92 13.17
N GLY A 122 -13.49 -3.17 14.43
CA GLY A 122 -14.28 -4.03 15.32
C GLY A 122 -15.17 -3.17 16.22
N THR A 123 -16.46 -3.51 16.37
CA THR A 123 -17.40 -2.77 17.24
C THR A 123 -18.00 -3.59 18.36
N ALA A 124 -18.44 -2.92 19.41
CA ALA A 124 -19.19 -3.56 20.49
C ALA A 124 -20.62 -4.03 20.10
N TYR A 125 -21.14 -3.60 18.95
CA TYR A 125 -22.58 -3.67 18.64
C TYR A 125 -23.00 -4.85 17.74
N GLY A 126 -22.13 -5.86 17.59
CA GLY A 126 -22.57 -7.21 17.18
C GLY A 126 -22.60 -7.52 15.68
N SER A 127 -22.02 -6.71 14.81
CA SER A 127 -21.87 -7.02 13.37
C SER A 127 -20.41 -7.14 12.95
N SER A 128 -20.06 -8.25 12.29
CA SER A 128 -18.83 -8.39 11.50
C SER A 128 -18.97 -7.53 10.24
N ASN A 129 -18.08 -6.56 10.07
CA ASN A 129 -18.14 -5.63 8.94
C ASN A 129 -17.17 -6.08 7.85
N PRO A 130 -17.54 -5.94 6.57
CA PRO A 130 -16.64 -6.29 5.48
C PRO A 130 -15.41 -5.39 5.47
N GLY A 131 -14.25 -5.97 5.19
CA GLY A 131 -13.13 -5.18 4.69
C GLY A 131 -13.50 -4.52 3.36
N GLY A 132 -12.74 -3.51 2.97
CA GLY A 132 -12.85 -2.94 1.65
C GLY A 132 -12.40 -3.94 0.59
N SER A 133 -12.95 -3.82 -0.62
CA SER A 133 -12.54 -4.64 -1.76
C SER A 133 -11.26 -4.09 -2.42
N GLY A 134 -10.41 -5.00 -2.89
CA GLY A 134 -9.31 -4.68 -3.79
C GLY A 134 -9.78 -4.50 -5.23
N THR A 135 -9.02 -3.77 -6.02
CA THR A 135 -9.25 -3.65 -7.46
C THR A 135 -8.69 -4.89 -8.14
N SER A 136 -9.52 -5.61 -8.90
CA SER A 136 -9.11 -6.83 -9.61
C SER A 136 -7.86 -6.58 -10.47
N GLY A 137 -6.86 -7.47 -10.31
CA GLY A 137 -5.57 -7.35 -10.99
C GLY A 137 -4.57 -6.39 -10.34
N GLN A 138 -4.95 -5.60 -9.33
CA GLN A 138 -4.06 -4.65 -8.65
C GLN A 138 -3.83 -4.95 -7.16
N GLY A 139 -4.78 -5.59 -6.49
CA GLY A 139 -4.66 -5.89 -5.07
C GLY A 139 -5.77 -6.79 -4.56
N ASN A 140 -5.74 -7.05 -3.26
CA ASN A 140 -6.68 -7.95 -2.58
C ASN A 140 -7.53 -7.21 -1.55
N ASP A 141 -8.58 -7.88 -1.11
CA ASP A 141 -9.52 -7.37 -0.12
C ASP A 141 -8.88 -7.24 1.26
N GLY A 142 -9.42 -6.32 2.06
CA GLY A 142 -9.13 -6.23 3.48
C GLY A 142 -9.87 -7.29 4.29
N GLY A 143 -9.35 -7.56 5.48
CA GLY A 143 -9.94 -8.51 6.43
C GLY A 143 -11.12 -7.92 7.21
N LEU A 144 -11.91 -8.83 7.74
CA LEU A 144 -13.05 -8.56 8.62
C LEU A 144 -12.59 -8.22 10.03
N GLY A 145 -13.22 -7.22 10.64
CA GLY A 145 -13.21 -6.99 12.08
C GLY A 145 -14.02 -8.06 12.81
N PHE A 146 -13.64 -8.34 14.05
CA PHE A 146 -14.25 -9.34 14.90
C PHE A 146 -14.56 -8.80 16.28
N VAL A 147 -15.64 -9.31 16.86
CA VAL A 147 -16.22 -8.81 18.10
C VAL A 147 -16.62 -9.99 18.98
N SER A 148 -16.29 -9.93 20.27
CA SER A 148 -16.71 -10.88 21.30
C SER A 148 -17.10 -10.14 22.57
N SER A 149 -17.61 -10.85 23.58
CA SER A 149 -18.01 -10.27 24.86
C SER A 149 -16.90 -9.53 25.62
N ALA A 150 -15.62 -9.81 25.33
CA ALA A 150 -14.47 -9.19 26.01
C ALA A 150 -13.50 -8.44 25.08
N TYR A 151 -13.54 -8.70 23.78
CA TYR A 151 -12.54 -8.23 22.82
C TYR A 151 -13.17 -7.67 21.55
N VAL A 152 -12.60 -6.57 21.06
CA VAL A 152 -12.82 -6.06 19.71
C VAL A 152 -11.49 -6.07 18.95
N MET A 153 -11.53 -6.51 17.70
CA MET A 153 -10.36 -6.71 16.85
C MET A 153 -10.64 -6.22 15.44
N GLY A 154 -9.76 -5.39 14.89
CA GLY A 154 -9.87 -4.90 13.53
C GLY A 154 -9.29 -5.89 12.53
N GLY A 155 -9.79 -5.87 11.30
CA GLY A 155 -9.20 -6.60 10.20
C GLY A 155 -7.92 -5.94 9.69
N GLY A 156 -7.02 -6.73 9.11
CA GLY A 156 -5.85 -6.22 8.41
C GLY A 156 -6.22 -5.68 7.03
N GLY A 157 -5.46 -4.71 6.51
CA GLY A 157 -5.59 -4.24 5.15
C GLY A 157 -5.07 -5.28 4.14
N GLY A 158 -5.65 -5.29 2.94
CA GLY A 158 -5.16 -6.11 1.82
C GLY A 158 -3.81 -5.63 1.32
N GLY A 159 -2.98 -6.58 0.88
CA GLY A 159 -1.77 -6.32 0.12
C GLY A 159 -1.92 -6.74 -1.33
N ALA A 160 -0.90 -6.50 -2.15
CA ALA A 160 -0.90 -6.95 -3.55
C ALA A 160 -0.81 -8.47 -3.71
N GLY A 161 -0.19 -9.17 -2.75
CA GLY A 161 0.10 -10.61 -2.79
C GLY A 161 -0.88 -11.48 -2.01
N ALA A 162 -1.59 -10.92 -1.02
CA ALA A 162 -2.62 -11.63 -0.27
C ALA A 162 -3.67 -10.67 0.30
N ALA A 163 -4.86 -11.20 0.60
CA ALA A 163 -5.87 -10.50 1.37
C ALA A 163 -5.41 -10.24 2.81
N GLY A 164 -5.99 -9.22 3.44
CA GLY A 164 -5.81 -8.98 4.87
C GLY A 164 -6.47 -10.07 5.70
N LEU A 165 -5.87 -10.43 6.84
CA LEU A 165 -6.48 -11.40 7.75
C LEU A 165 -7.61 -10.75 8.55
N ASN A 166 -8.58 -11.57 8.94
CA ASN A 166 -9.63 -11.15 9.86
C ASN A 166 -9.05 -10.97 11.28
N GLY A 167 -9.69 -10.13 12.10
CA GLY A 167 -9.51 -10.22 13.55
C GLY A 167 -10.12 -11.52 14.08
N GLY A 168 -9.58 -12.09 15.16
CA GLY A 168 -10.13 -13.33 15.71
C GLY A 168 -9.31 -13.97 16.82
N PHE A 169 -9.73 -15.16 17.23
CA PHE A 169 -9.02 -16.00 18.19
C PHE A 169 -8.19 -17.03 17.45
N TYR A 170 -6.87 -17.02 17.68
CA TYR A 170 -5.93 -17.93 17.03
C TYR A 170 -5.31 -18.89 18.04
N PRO A 171 -5.08 -20.15 17.66
CA PRO A 171 -4.43 -21.13 18.54
C PRO A 171 -2.97 -20.74 18.76
N SER A 172 -2.55 -20.56 20.01
CA SER A 172 -1.14 -20.34 20.37
C SER A 172 -0.48 -21.62 20.90
N ALA A 173 -1.24 -22.43 21.67
CA ALA A 173 -0.96 -23.81 22.06
C ALA A 173 -2.21 -24.35 22.77
N PRO A 174 -2.71 -25.56 22.45
CA PRO A 174 -3.90 -26.09 23.11
C PRO A 174 -3.73 -26.13 24.65
N PRO A 175 -4.74 -25.71 25.45
CA PRO A 175 -6.09 -25.29 25.08
C PRO A 175 -6.28 -23.76 24.89
N TYR A 176 -5.21 -22.98 24.80
CA TYR A 176 -5.26 -21.51 24.82
C TYR A 176 -5.39 -20.91 23.41
N TYR A 177 -6.41 -20.05 23.27
CA TYR A 177 -6.56 -19.15 22.14
C TYR A 177 -6.17 -17.74 22.57
N VAL A 178 -5.44 -17.04 21.71
CA VAL A 178 -5.10 -15.64 21.91
C VAL A 178 -5.92 -14.76 20.96
N PRO A 179 -6.53 -13.68 21.46
CA PRO A 179 -7.19 -12.70 20.62
C PRO A 179 -6.12 -11.92 19.85
N GLN A 180 -6.28 -11.85 18.53
CA GLN A 180 -5.36 -11.19 17.63
C GLN A 180 -6.11 -10.31 16.61
N ALA A 181 -5.61 -9.10 16.40
CA ALA A 181 -6.10 -8.27 15.30
C ALA A 181 -5.53 -8.78 13.96
N GLY A 182 -6.28 -8.58 12.90
CA GLY A 182 -5.93 -9.09 11.58
C GLY A 182 -4.59 -8.55 11.09
N ALA A 183 -3.68 -9.45 10.70
CA ALA A 183 -2.45 -9.06 10.02
C ALA A 183 -2.75 -8.53 8.61
N GLY A 184 -1.94 -7.57 8.15
CA GLY A 184 -2.02 -7.07 6.78
C GLY A 184 -1.58 -8.12 5.76
N GLY A 185 -2.19 -8.08 4.57
CA GLY A 185 -1.85 -8.95 3.46
C GLY A 185 -0.44 -8.64 2.92
N GLY A 186 0.30 -9.69 2.54
CA GLY A 186 1.64 -9.55 1.98
C GLY A 186 1.66 -8.79 0.65
N GLY A 187 2.79 -8.14 0.37
CA GLY A 187 3.07 -7.49 -0.90
C GLY A 187 3.53 -8.45 -2.00
N LYS A 188 3.97 -7.90 -3.13
CA LYS A 188 4.54 -8.63 -4.28
C LYS A 188 5.95 -8.13 -4.60
N ASP A 189 6.82 -9.05 -5.01
CA ASP A 189 8.13 -8.74 -5.57
C ASP A 189 8.03 -8.77 -7.10
N TRP A 190 7.98 -7.59 -7.71
CA TRP A 190 7.84 -7.46 -9.15
C TRP A 190 9.09 -8.02 -9.83
N GLN A 191 8.91 -8.98 -10.74
CA GLN A 191 9.98 -9.57 -11.54
C GLN A 191 11.13 -10.20 -10.72
N SER A 192 10.86 -10.56 -9.47
CA SER A 192 11.86 -11.12 -8.54
C SER A 192 13.11 -10.24 -8.40
N LEU A 193 12.93 -8.91 -8.41
CA LEU A 193 14.02 -7.95 -8.27
C LEU A 193 14.57 -7.88 -6.82
N GLY A 194 13.97 -8.62 -5.89
CA GLY A 194 14.39 -8.70 -4.49
C GLY A 194 13.81 -7.59 -3.63
N THR A 195 12.79 -6.86 -4.12
CA THR A 195 12.13 -5.80 -3.34
C THR A 195 10.62 -5.99 -3.36
N THR A 196 10.10 -6.57 -2.28
CA THR A 196 8.65 -6.66 -2.05
C THR A 196 8.05 -5.28 -1.77
N ARG A 197 6.92 -4.96 -2.39
CA ARG A 197 6.15 -3.73 -2.19
C ARG A 197 4.66 -4.03 -2.07
N ALA A 198 3.89 -3.03 -1.65
CA ALA A 198 2.44 -3.07 -1.53
C ALA A 198 1.91 -4.05 -0.45
N GLY A 199 2.54 -4.03 0.73
CA GLY A 199 2.03 -4.73 1.91
C GLY A 199 0.92 -3.96 2.63
N GLY A 200 -0.13 -4.65 3.06
CA GLY A 200 -1.24 -4.05 3.82
C GLY A 200 -0.89 -3.77 5.29
N GLY A 201 -1.60 -2.83 5.91
CA GLY A 201 -1.43 -2.51 7.33
C GLY A 201 -2.12 -3.49 8.27
N GLY A 202 -1.59 -3.67 9.47
CA GLY A 202 -2.23 -4.50 10.51
C GLY A 202 -3.41 -3.80 11.20
N GLY A 203 -4.44 -4.57 11.56
CA GLY A 203 -5.54 -4.09 12.38
C GLY A 203 -5.11 -3.82 13.83
N ALA A 204 -5.92 -3.03 14.54
CA ALA A 204 -5.75 -2.79 15.96
C ALA A 204 -6.80 -3.52 16.79
N MET A 205 -6.48 -3.82 18.04
CA MET A 205 -7.43 -4.37 19.01
C MET A 205 -7.64 -3.46 20.21
N ALA A 206 -8.78 -3.64 20.89
CA ALA A 206 -9.08 -3.03 22.18
C ALA A 206 -9.81 -4.01 23.09
N TYR A 207 -9.64 -3.82 24.40
CA TYR A 207 -10.41 -4.53 25.43
C TYR A 207 -11.72 -3.81 25.71
N TYR A 208 -12.82 -4.56 25.74
CA TYR A 208 -14.15 -3.98 25.95
C TYR A 208 -14.44 -3.59 27.42
N ASN A 209 -13.82 -4.28 28.39
CA ASN A 209 -14.17 -4.18 29.83
C ASN A 209 -13.01 -3.83 30.79
N ALA A 210 -11.81 -3.47 30.30
CA ALA A 210 -10.71 -3.10 31.21
C ALA A 210 -10.82 -1.62 31.64
N PRO A 211 -10.74 -1.29 32.94
CA PRO A 211 -10.58 0.09 33.37
C PRO A 211 -9.30 0.66 32.74
N PHE A 212 -9.48 1.79 32.06
CA PHE A 212 -8.47 2.50 31.30
C PHE A 212 -7.16 2.67 32.09
N GLY A 213 -6.01 2.41 31.46
CA GLY A 213 -4.68 2.66 32.03
C GLY A 213 -4.04 1.49 32.78
N GLY A 214 -4.66 0.31 32.80
CA GLY A 214 -3.95 -0.92 33.22
C GLY A 214 -2.79 -1.23 32.27
N PRO A 215 -1.65 -1.77 32.77
CA PRO A 215 -0.54 -2.18 31.92
C PRO A 215 -1.07 -3.10 30.80
N PRO A 216 -0.53 -3.02 29.57
CA PRO A 216 -0.95 -3.89 28.49
C PRO A 216 -0.85 -5.31 29.02
N ASN A 217 -1.99 -5.96 29.25
CA ASN A 217 -1.96 -7.37 29.58
C ASN A 217 -1.32 -8.06 28.37
N SER A 218 -0.35 -8.93 28.65
CA SER A 218 0.55 -9.55 27.67
C SER A 218 -0.14 -10.48 26.64
N TYR A 219 -1.47 -10.35 26.48
CA TYR A 219 -2.34 -11.18 25.67
C TYR A 219 -3.01 -10.43 24.50
N SER A 220 -2.72 -9.13 24.32
CA SER A 220 -3.24 -8.33 23.20
C SER A 220 -2.21 -8.19 22.06
N THR A 221 -2.36 -8.97 20.99
CA THR A 221 -1.44 -8.97 19.83
C THR A 221 -1.97 -8.16 18.65
N GLN A 222 -1.44 -6.95 18.47
CA GLN A 222 -1.78 -6.13 17.30
C GLN A 222 -1.49 -6.86 15.99
N GLY A 223 -2.26 -6.54 14.95
CA GLY A 223 -2.04 -7.12 13.64
C GLY A 223 -0.66 -6.73 13.13
N ALA A 224 0.12 -7.71 12.67
CA ALA A 224 1.37 -7.42 11.99
C ALA A 224 1.11 -6.70 10.65
N GLY A 225 2.06 -5.88 10.21
CA GLY A 225 2.04 -5.36 8.85
C GLY A 225 2.40 -6.44 7.83
N GLY A 226 1.83 -6.36 6.64
CA GLY A 226 2.21 -7.20 5.51
C GLY A 226 3.61 -6.87 4.99
N SER A 227 4.31 -7.88 4.47
CA SER A 227 5.60 -7.70 3.80
C SER A 227 5.50 -6.67 2.66
N GLY A 228 6.56 -5.89 2.44
CA GLY A 228 6.56 -4.85 1.41
C GLY A 228 5.98 -3.50 1.84
N GLY A 229 6.20 -3.11 3.09
CA GLY A 229 5.95 -1.75 3.59
C GLY A 229 4.69 -1.57 4.42
N GLY A 230 3.93 -2.65 4.66
CA GLY A 230 2.83 -2.63 5.61
C GLY A 230 3.35 -2.43 7.04
N THR A 231 2.67 -1.61 7.84
CA THR A 231 3.04 -1.44 9.26
C THR A 231 2.03 -2.10 10.20
N ALA A 232 2.51 -2.52 11.37
CA ALA A 232 1.68 -3.15 12.39
C ALA A 232 0.70 -2.16 13.01
N GLY A 233 -0.43 -2.67 13.52
CA GLY A 233 -1.33 -1.88 14.35
C GLY A 233 -0.64 -1.43 15.65
N ALA A 234 -1.11 -0.31 16.22
CA ALA A 234 -0.53 0.29 17.42
C ALA A 234 -1.54 0.33 18.58
N ALA A 235 -1.04 0.05 19.80
CA ALA A 235 -1.75 0.29 21.06
C ALA A 235 -1.07 1.42 21.84
N ASN A 236 -1.80 2.46 22.25
CA ASN A 236 -1.29 3.52 23.16
C ASN A 236 -0.05 4.32 22.69
N TRP A 237 0.33 4.19 21.42
CA TRP A 237 1.43 4.92 20.79
C TRP A 237 0.99 5.40 19.42
N ASN A 238 1.76 6.32 18.83
CA ASN A 238 1.53 6.71 17.45
C ASN A 238 1.75 5.50 16.54
N GLY A 239 0.89 5.35 15.53
CA GLY A 239 1.05 4.35 14.49
C GLY A 239 2.30 4.64 13.64
N SER A 240 3.01 3.59 13.27
CA SER A 240 4.18 3.71 12.39
C SER A 240 3.72 4.05 10.97
N ALA A 241 4.33 5.09 10.38
CA ALA A 241 4.15 5.39 8.96
C ALA A 241 4.79 4.30 8.09
N SER A 242 4.14 3.96 6.99
CA SER A 242 4.71 3.08 5.97
C SER A 242 5.86 3.78 5.25
N PRO A 243 6.93 3.05 4.87
CA PRO A 243 8.05 3.63 4.13
C PRO A 243 7.61 4.29 2.83
N ALA A 244 8.26 5.38 2.45
CA ALA A 244 8.06 5.99 1.13
C ALA A 244 8.39 4.97 0.01
N ASN A 245 7.71 5.11 -1.13
CA ASN A 245 7.92 4.32 -2.35
C ASN A 245 7.68 2.81 -2.19
N SER A 246 6.94 2.44 -1.14
CA SER A 246 6.54 1.07 -0.86
C SER A 246 5.11 0.76 -1.29
N GLY A 247 4.27 1.78 -1.51
CA GLY A 247 2.82 1.63 -1.65
C GLY A 247 2.15 0.94 -0.45
N GLY A 248 2.85 0.81 0.69
CA GLY A 248 2.37 0.06 1.85
C GLY A 248 1.25 0.77 2.60
N GLY A 249 0.30 0.00 3.11
CA GLY A 249 -0.76 0.48 3.99
C GLY A 249 -0.30 0.59 5.44
N ALA A 250 -0.76 1.61 6.15
CA ALA A 250 -0.40 1.80 7.54
C ALA A 250 -1.29 0.99 8.49
N GLY A 251 -0.70 0.55 9.60
CA GLY A 251 -1.44 -0.10 10.68
C GLY A 251 -2.44 0.85 11.36
N ALA A 252 -3.48 0.25 11.93
CA ALA A 252 -4.52 0.97 12.64
C ALA A 252 -4.09 1.39 14.05
N LEU A 253 -4.78 2.36 14.63
CA LEU A 253 -4.55 2.82 16.01
C LEU A 253 -5.66 2.34 16.94
N SER A 254 -5.31 1.83 18.12
CA SER A 254 -6.19 1.71 19.28
C SER A 254 -5.53 2.41 20.46
N GLY A 255 -5.94 3.63 20.79
CA GLY A 255 -5.25 4.42 21.80
C GLY A 255 -5.95 5.73 22.16
N PRO A 256 -5.38 6.52 23.08
CA PRO A 256 -5.93 7.79 23.50
C PRO A 256 -5.94 8.82 22.35
N SER A 257 -6.71 9.89 22.53
CA SER A 257 -7.00 10.89 21.50
C SER A 257 -5.82 11.72 21.02
N SER A 258 -4.73 11.70 21.78
CA SER A 258 -3.44 12.33 21.45
C SER A 258 -2.61 11.54 20.44
N ASN A 259 -2.94 10.28 20.16
CA ASN A 259 -2.23 9.47 19.17
C ASN A 259 -2.83 9.59 17.77
N VAL A 260 -1.98 9.38 16.77
CA VAL A 260 -2.34 9.35 15.35
C VAL A 260 -2.06 7.97 14.76
N ALA A 261 -2.85 7.58 13.75
CA ALA A 261 -2.52 6.41 12.92
C ALA A 261 -1.25 6.69 12.09
N GLY A 262 -0.68 5.66 11.47
CA GLY A 262 0.42 5.85 10.53
C GLY A 262 -0.06 6.40 9.18
N ASN A 263 0.81 7.13 8.48
CA ASN A 263 0.60 7.49 7.09
C ASN A 263 0.86 6.28 6.17
N GLY A 264 0.11 6.15 5.08
CA GLY A 264 0.43 5.20 4.03
C GLY A 264 1.72 5.59 3.28
N GLY A 265 2.34 4.62 2.63
CA GLY A 265 3.55 4.81 1.83
C GLY A 265 3.22 5.39 0.46
N SER A 266 4.08 6.27 -0.08
CA SER A 266 3.94 6.71 -1.47
C SER A 266 4.14 5.56 -2.46
N GLY A 267 3.61 5.76 -3.66
CA GLY A 267 3.79 4.86 -4.79
C GLY A 267 5.19 4.91 -5.41
N VAL A 268 5.39 4.14 -6.47
CA VAL A 268 6.59 4.15 -7.31
C VAL A 268 6.21 3.73 -8.73
N VAL A 269 6.91 4.24 -9.74
CA VAL A 269 6.82 3.71 -11.11
C VAL A 269 8.18 3.20 -11.53
N ILE A 270 8.24 1.98 -12.06
CA ILE A 270 9.47 1.34 -12.53
C ILE A 270 9.25 0.89 -13.96
N LEU A 271 10.14 1.28 -14.86
CA LEU A 271 10.17 0.82 -16.25
C LEU A 271 11.41 -0.05 -16.45
N ARG A 272 11.29 -1.11 -17.23
CA ARG A 272 12.36 -2.05 -17.57
C ARG A 272 12.33 -2.37 -19.06
N TYR A 273 13.48 -2.35 -19.71
CA TYR A 273 13.67 -2.86 -21.08
C TYR A 273 15.06 -3.48 -21.25
N SER A 274 15.22 -4.35 -22.23
CA SER A 274 16.49 -5.03 -22.51
C SER A 274 17.51 -4.10 -23.16
N GLY A 275 18.79 -4.31 -22.86
CA GLY A 275 19.89 -3.61 -23.51
C GLY A 275 20.30 -2.31 -22.84
N THR A 276 21.07 -1.51 -23.58
CA THR A 276 21.61 -0.22 -23.10
C THR A 276 20.51 0.84 -23.03
N GLN A 277 20.72 1.85 -22.20
CA GLN A 277 19.80 2.96 -22.02
C GLN A 277 19.35 3.56 -23.38
N GLN A 278 18.04 3.53 -23.62
CA GLN A 278 17.39 4.11 -24.79
C GLN A 278 16.69 5.43 -24.42
N GLY A 279 16.11 5.54 -23.22
CA GLY A 279 15.37 6.72 -22.77
C GLY A 279 16.02 7.50 -21.62
N THR A 280 15.36 8.54 -21.14
CA THR A 280 15.77 9.38 -20.01
C THR A 280 14.63 9.62 -19.02
N GLY A 281 14.99 10.05 -17.81
CA GLY A 281 14.05 10.28 -16.70
C GLY A 281 14.18 9.23 -15.60
N GLY A 282 13.80 9.60 -14.37
CA GLY A 282 13.96 8.75 -13.19
C GLY A 282 15.42 8.46 -12.85
N THR A 283 15.63 7.59 -11.87
CA THR A 283 16.94 7.01 -11.56
C THR A 283 17.20 5.83 -12.49
N VAL A 284 18.32 5.88 -13.23
CA VAL A 284 18.69 4.84 -14.19
C VAL A 284 19.66 3.84 -13.57
N THR A 285 19.37 2.55 -13.71
CA THR A 285 20.29 1.47 -13.34
C THR A 285 20.31 0.39 -14.42
N SER A 286 21.38 -0.41 -14.46
CA SER A 286 21.48 -1.56 -15.36
C SER A 286 21.87 -2.81 -14.59
N ALA A 287 21.11 -3.89 -14.76
CA ALA A 287 21.34 -5.17 -14.10
C ALA A 287 20.76 -6.32 -14.93
N GLY A 288 21.49 -7.44 -15.01
CA GLY A 288 21.01 -8.66 -15.68
C GLY A 288 20.68 -8.49 -17.17
N GLY A 289 21.33 -7.55 -17.87
CA GLY A 289 21.06 -7.25 -19.28
C GLY A 289 19.87 -6.30 -19.53
N TYR A 290 19.28 -5.75 -18.48
CA TYR A 290 18.18 -4.78 -18.56
C TYR A 290 18.63 -3.39 -18.09
N THR A 291 17.96 -2.37 -18.64
CA THR A 291 17.98 -1.00 -18.12
C THR A 291 16.66 -0.72 -17.40
N TYR A 292 16.76 -0.06 -16.25
CA TYR A 292 15.65 0.31 -15.40
C TYR A 292 15.57 1.82 -15.24
N HIS A 293 14.36 2.35 -15.23
CA HIS A 293 14.07 3.73 -14.85
C HIS A 293 13.10 3.73 -13.67
N THR A 294 13.56 4.20 -12.51
CA THR A 294 12.76 4.25 -11.28
C THR A 294 12.35 5.67 -10.94
N PHE A 295 11.05 5.90 -10.78
CA PHE A 295 10.45 7.18 -10.41
C PHE A 295 9.89 7.07 -8.99
N ASN A 296 10.61 7.67 -8.03
CA ASN A 296 10.15 7.88 -6.65
C ASN A 296 9.44 9.23 -6.47
N SER A 297 9.37 10.03 -7.53
CA SER A 297 8.67 11.31 -7.59
C SER A 297 8.16 11.52 -9.02
N SER A 298 7.10 12.32 -9.16
CA SER A 298 6.50 12.61 -10.47
C SER A 298 7.52 13.27 -11.42
N GLY A 299 7.36 12.99 -12.71
CA GLY A 299 8.28 13.48 -13.74
C GLY A 299 7.85 13.01 -15.12
N THR A 300 8.83 12.88 -16.02
CA THR A 300 8.59 12.45 -17.40
C THR A 300 9.64 11.42 -17.77
N TYR A 301 9.19 10.34 -18.41
CA TYR A 301 10.06 9.45 -19.15
C TYR A 301 10.06 9.88 -20.61
N VAL A 302 11.23 10.13 -21.17
CA VAL A 302 11.38 10.35 -22.62
C VAL A 302 11.99 9.09 -23.17
N ALA A 303 11.22 8.39 -24.02
CA ALA A 303 11.59 7.08 -24.53
C ALA A 303 12.83 7.12 -25.36
#